data_AF-A0A1J9QGM3-F1
#
_entry.id   AF-A0A1J9QGM3-F1
#
_cell.length_a   1.000
_cell.length_b   1.000
_cell.length_c   1.000
_cell.angle_alpha   90.00
_cell.angle_beta   90.00
_cell.angle_gamma   90.00
#
_symmetry.space_group_name_H-M   'P 1'
#
loop_
_entity.id
_entity.type
_entity.pdbx_description
1 polymer ?
#
loop_
_entity_poly.entity_id
_entity_poly.type
_entity_poly.pdbx_seq_one_letter_code
_entity_poly.pdbx_strand_id
1 'polypeptide(L)' 'MSLCDEVWEGLYALYSNSQTCQNYIVMEHVADETLAKLWASVCAEKDSIVVKLCGYYEELRQLPSPGYYGSIDK' A
#
# COMPACT_ATOMS: atom_id res chain seq x y z
N MET A 1 6.06 -5.87 -26.15
CA MET A 1 6.62 -4.64 -25.55
C MET A 1 6.18 -4.67 -24.10
N SER A 2 7.07 -5.13 -23.21
CA SER A 2 6.74 -5.63 -21.88
C SER A 2 6.56 -4.50 -20.88
N LEU A 3 5.42 -4.53 -20.19
CA LEU A 3 5.07 -3.69 -19.05
C LEU A 3 5.68 -4.29 -17.77
N CYS A 4 7.01 -4.51 -17.76
CA CYS A 4 7.71 -5.16 -16.64
C CYS A 4 8.80 -4.31 -15.99
N ASP A 5 9.09 -3.11 -16.51
CA ASP A 5 10.16 -2.26 -15.97
C ASP A 5 9.62 -1.20 -15.01
N GLU A 6 8.73 -1.61 -14.11
CA GLU A 6 8.47 -0.88 -12.88
C GLU A 6 8.53 -1.92 -11.77
N VAL A 7 9.73 -2.08 -11.21
CA VAL A 7 9.92 -2.87 -9.99
C VAL A 7 9.43 -1.98 -8.85
N TRP A 8 8.20 -2.21 -8.40
CA TRP A 8 7.69 -1.61 -7.19
C TRP A 8 8.47 -2.27 -6.05
N GLU A 9 9.37 -1.52 -5.40
CA GLU A 9 10.21 -2.01 -4.29
C GLU A 9 9.34 -2.83 -3.31
N GLY A 10 9.65 -4.12 -3.17
CA GLY A 10 8.91 -5.04 -2.31
C GLY A 10 7.80 -5.87 -2.99
N LEU A 11 7.48 -5.72 -4.27
CA LEU A 11 6.55 -6.61 -4.98
C LEU A 11 7.29 -7.83 -5.56
N TYR A 12 6.92 -9.04 -5.13
CA TYR A 12 7.54 -10.29 -5.60
C TYR A 12 6.74 -11.01 -6.68
N ALA A 13 5.42 -11.07 -6.55
CA ALA A 13 4.57 -11.74 -7.53
C ALA A 13 3.14 -11.21 -7.54
N LEU A 14 2.51 -11.31 -8.71
CA LEU A 14 1.08 -11.15 -8.90
C LEU A 14 0.54 -12.50 -9.38
N TYR A 15 -0.52 -12.99 -8.75
CA TYR A 15 -1.15 -14.26 -9.11
C TYR A 15 -2.67 -14.08 -9.19
N SER A 16 -3.28 -14.62 -10.25
CA SER A 16 -4.72 -14.60 -10.47
C SER A 16 -5.24 -16.01 -10.63
N ASN A 17 -6.22 -16.38 -9.81
CA ASN A 17 -6.92 -17.65 -9.90
C ASN A 17 -8.24 -17.45 -10.67
N SER A 18 -8.28 -17.92 -11.92
CA SER A 18 -9.44 -17.80 -12.80
C SER A 18 -10.64 -18.66 -12.38
N GLN A 19 -10.44 -19.68 -11.54
CA GLN A 19 -11.53 -20.54 -11.06
C GLN A 19 -12.27 -19.91 -9.88
N THR A 20 -11.56 -19.16 -9.05
CA THR A 20 -12.13 -18.48 -7.87
C THR A 20 -12.34 -16.98 -8.08
N CYS A 21 -11.91 -16.44 -9.22
CA CYS A 21 -11.82 -15.01 -9.52
C CYS A 21 -11.06 -14.22 -8.44
N GLN A 22 -10.05 -14.83 -7.82
CA GLN A 22 -9.24 -14.20 -6.77
C GLN A 22 -7.91 -13.72 -7.31
N ASN A 23 -7.52 -12.51 -6.92
CA ASN A 23 -6.22 -11.93 -7.22
C ASN A 23 -5.40 -11.85 -5.94
N TYR A 24 -4.12 -12.17 -6.05
CA TYR A 24 -3.16 -12.19 -4.96
C TYR A 24 -1.96 -11.33 -5.33
N ILE A 25 -1.52 -10.55 -4.35
CA ILE A 25 -0.33 -9.72 -4.46
C ILE A 25 0.62 -10.21 -3.38
N VAL A 26 1.77 -10.74 -3.79
CA VAL A 26 2.81 -11.23 -2.88
C VAL A 26 3.86 -10.14 -2.77
N MET A 27 3.98 -9.56 -1.57
CA MET A 27 4.89 -8.47 -1.28
C MET A 27 5.77 -8.79 -0.07
N GLU A 28 6.84 -8.01 0.08
CA GLU A 28 7.70 -7.99 1.25
C GLU A 28 6.89 -7.76 2.51
N HIS A 29 7.18 -8.57 3.53
CA HIS A 29 6.56 -8.42 4.84
C HIS A 29 7.36 -7.41 5.65
N VAL A 30 6.78 -6.23 5.85
CA VAL A 30 7.32 -5.22 6.77
C VAL A 30 7.06 -5.68 8.21
N ALA A 31 8.11 -6.17 8.87
CA ALA A 31 8.04 -6.73 10.21
C ALA A 31 8.04 -5.63 11.27
N ASP A 32 6.85 -5.19 11.69
CA ASP A 32 6.68 -4.19 12.75
C ASP A 32 5.34 -4.36 13.48
N GLU A 33 5.20 -3.67 14.61
CA GLU A 33 3.93 -3.59 15.34
C GLU A 33 3.00 -2.55 14.70
N THR A 34 1.70 -2.89 14.62
CA THR A 34 0.72 -1.96 14.07
C THR A 34 0.54 -0.76 14.98
N LEU A 35 0.35 0.42 14.37
CA LEU A 35 0.02 1.62 15.13
C LEU A 35 -1.24 1.40 15.99
N ALA A 36 -2.21 0.61 15.52
CA ALA A 36 -3.40 0.25 16.30
C ALA A 36 -3.05 -0.47 17.62
N LYS A 37 -2.05 -1.34 17.62
CA LYS A 37 -1.57 -2.03 18.83
C LYS A 37 -0.90 -1.05 19.80
N LEU A 38 -0.13 -0.10 19.28
CA LEU A 38 0.69 0.82 20.06
C LEU A 38 -0.03 2.12 20.46
N TRP A 39 -1.13 2.49 19.79
CA TRP A 39 -1.72 3.83 19.92
C TRP A 39 -2.17 4.18 21.34
N ALA A 40 -2.60 3.18 22.12
CA ALA A 40 -2.99 3.37 23.50
C ALA A 40 -1.81 3.68 24.42
N SER A 41 -0.62 3.14 24.14
CA SER A 41 0.59 3.33 24.96
C SER A 41 1.40 4.56 24.56
N VAL A 42 1.25 5.05 23.33
CA VAL A 42 1.93 6.27 22.87
C VAL A 42 1.24 7.51 23.46
N CYS A 43 2.02 8.40 24.10
CA CYS A 43 1.52 9.63 24.70
C CYS A 43 2.20 10.87 24.10
N ALA A 44 3.51 11.04 24.33
CA ALA A 44 4.24 12.25 23.93
C ALA A 44 4.44 12.42 22.41
N GLU A 45 4.41 11.33 21.65
CA GLU A 45 4.78 11.34 20.23
C GLU A 45 3.57 11.42 19.29
N LYS A 46 2.35 11.43 19.83
CA LYS A 46 1.11 11.37 19.03
C LYS A 46 1.03 12.48 17.99
N ASP A 47 1.34 13.71 18.38
CA ASP A 47 1.28 14.85 17.47
C ASP A 47 2.28 14.71 16.32
N SER A 48 3.50 14.24 16.60
CA SER A 48 4.52 13.97 15.59
C SER A 48 4.09 12.87 14.61
N ILE A 49 3.47 11.79 15.12
CA ILE A 49 2.92 10.71 14.30
C ILE A 49 1.81 11.23 13.39
N VAL A 50 0.88 12.04 13.93
CA VAL A 50 -0.22 12.62 13.15
C VAL A 50 0.32 13.52 12.04
N VAL A 51 1.28 14.40 12.34
CA VAL A 51 1.90 15.28 11.33
C VAL A 51 2.56 14.48 10.21
N LYS A 52 3.30 13.41 10.54
CA LYS A 52 3.91 12.53 9.53
C LYS A 52 2.87 11.85 8.65
N LEU A 53 1.83 11.27 9.25
CA LEU A 53 0.75 10.62 8.51
C LEU A 53 0.04 11.58 7.58
N CYS A 54 -0.29 12.79 8.06
CA CYS A 54 -0.87 13.85 7.24
C CYS A 54 0.02 14.18 6.03
N GLY A 55 1.33 14.36 6.26
CA GLY A 55 2.30 14.58 5.18
C GLY A 55 2.28 13.48 4.12
N TYR A 56 2.36 12.21 4.53
CA TYR A 56 2.28 11.09 3.58
C TYR A 56 0.97 11.07 2.79
N TYR A 57 -0.17 11.34 3.44
CA TYR A 57 -1.45 11.40 2.74
C TYR A 57 -1.56 12.59 1.78
N GLU A 58 -0.94 13.72 2.11
CA GLU A 58 -0.87 14.87 1.20
C GLU A 58 -0.03 14.52 -0.03
N GLU A 59 1.17 13.95 0.17
CA GLU A 59 2.04 13.51 -0.92
C GLU A 59 1.35 12.51 -1.84
N LEU A 60 0.72 11.47 -1.27
CA LEU A 60 -0.01 10.46 -2.04
C LEU A 60 -1.16 11.06 -2.86
N ARG A 61 -1.81 12.11 -2.37
CA ARG A 61 -2.90 12.79 -3.11
C ARG A 61 -2.40 13.69 -4.24
N GLN A 62 -1.14 14.12 -4.18
CA GLN A 62 -0.53 14.88 -5.27
C GLN A 62 -0.05 13.98 -6.41
N LEU A 63 0.07 12.67 -6.18
CA LEU A 63 0.43 11.75 -7.25
C LEU A 63 -0.63 11.80 -8.36
N PRO A 64 -0.22 11.96 -9.62
CA PRO A 64 -1.17 11.91 -10.73
C PRO A 64 -1.87 10.56 -10.69
N SER A 65 -3.19 10.57 -10.83
CA SER A 65 -3.93 9.31 -10.98
C SER A 65 -3.31 8.53 -12.14
N PRO A 66 -2.98 7.24 -11.98
CA PRO A 66 -2.46 6.41 -13.07
C PRO A 66 -3.49 6.17 -14.19
N GLY A 67 -4.62 6.90 -14.19
CA GLY A 67 -5.68 6.84 -15.19
C GLY A 67 -6.69 5.72 -14.96
N TYR A 68 -6.35 4.70 -14.16
CA TYR A 68 -7.19 3.51 -13.98
C TYR A 68 -7.35 3.10 -12.52
N TYR A 69 -8.55 3.29 -11.98
CA TYR A 69 -9.00 2.71 -10.71
C TYR A 69 -10.06 1.64 -11.01
N GLY A 70 -9.61 0.39 -11.20
CA GLY A 70 -10.48 -0.78 -11.15
C GLY A 70 -10.44 -1.64 -12.40
N SER A 71 -9.78 -2.81 -12.29
CA SER A 71 -10.21 -3.97 -13.06
C SER A 71 -11.49 -4.51 -12.42
N ILE A 72 -12.61 -3.94 -12.84
CA ILE A 72 -13.84 -4.73 -13.01
C ILE A 72 -13.88 -5.01 -14.50
N ASP A 73 -13.08 -5.99 -14.93
CA ASP A 73 -13.38 -6.66 -16.19
C ASP A 73 -14.32 -7.83 -15.92
N LYS A 74 -15.26 -7.98 -16.84
CA LYS A 74 -16.56 -8.64 -16.78
C LYS A 74 -16.50 -10.08 -17.29
#